data_AF-A0A392WH54-F1
#
_entry.id   AF-A0A392WH54-F1
#
_cell.length_a   1.000
_cell.length_b   1.000
_cell.length_c   1.000
_cell.angle_alpha   90.00
_cell.angle_beta   90.00
_cell.angle_gamma   90.00
#
_symmetry.space_group_name_H-M   'P 1'
#
loop_
_entity.id
_entity.type
_entity.pdbx_description
1 polymer ?
#
loop_
_entity_poly.entity_id
_entity_poly.type
_entity_poly.pdbx_seq_one_letter_code
_entity_poly.pdbx_strand_id
1 'polypeptide(L)' 'MIRKDSTLQGKTREEMGLSKFNGTVIKSVLAGLEITISRAHIAKLLGVEDYGKRISD' A
#
# COMPACT_ATOMS: atom_id res chain seq x y z
N MET A 1 -6.19 9.19 0.27
CA MET A 1 -5.90 10.64 0.29
C MET A 1 -6.43 11.19 1.60
N ILE A 2 -5.56 11.50 2.56
CA ILE A 2 -5.98 12.04 3.86
C ILE A 2 -6.39 13.50 3.60
N ARG A 3 -7.68 13.80 3.76
CA ARG A 3 -8.19 15.17 3.75
C ARG A 3 -7.59 15.88 4.97
N LYS A 4 -7.20 17.16 4.82
CA LYS A 4 -6.59 17.99 5.86
C LYS A 4 -7.58 18.18 7.03
N ASP A 5 -7.69 17.18 7.90
CA ASP A 5 -8.46 17.25 9.14
C ASP A 5 -7.49 17.42 10.30
N SER A 6 -7.52 18.61 10.91
CA SER A 6 -6.63 19.01 12.01
C SER A 6 -6.77 18.11 13.25
N THR A 7 -7.89 17.41 13.38
CA THR A 7 -8.24 16.51 14.50
C THR A 7 -7.62 15.12 14.40
N LEU A 8 -7.09 14.77 13.23
CA LEU A 8 -6.44 13.50 12.94
C LEU A 8 -4.91 13.60 12.95
N GLN A 9 -4.38 14.80 13.17
CA GLN A 9 -2.94 15.06 13.24
C GLN A 9 -2.33 14.38 14.47
N GLY A 10 -1.32 13.53 14.26
CA GLY A 10 -0.64 12.79 15.32
C GLY A 10 -1.28 11.46 15.73
N LYS A 11 -2.49 11.15 15.24
CA LYS A 11 -3.14 9.84 15.47
C LYS A 11 -2.50 8.74 14.61
N THR A 12 -2.46 7.53 15.14
CA THR A 12 -2.11 6.34 14.38
C THR A 12 -3.22 5.97 13.41
N ARG A 13 -2.90 5.17 12.37
CA ARG A 13 -3.90 4.77 11.36
C ARG A 13 -5.08 4.02 11.97
N GLU A 14 -4.81 3.18 12.97
CA GLU A 14 -5.83 2.42 13.70
C GLU A 14 -6.79 3.35 14.45
N GLU A 15 -6.27 4.39 15.10
CA GLU A 15 -7.08 5.41 15.78
C GLU A 15 -7.89 6.28 14.81
N MET A 16 -7.49 6.34 13.53
CA MET A 16 -8.28 6.95 12.47
C MET A 16 -9.32 5.99 11.86
N GLY A 17 -9.45 4.76 12.38
CA GLY A 17 -10.32 3.73 11.82
C GLY A 17 -9.82 3.17 10.48
N LEU A 18 -8.56 3.41 10.14
CA LEU A 18 -7.93 2.92 8.92
C LEU A 18 -7.20 1.61 9.19
N SER A 19 -7.19 0.74 8.19
CA SER A 19 -6.41 -0.50 8.25
C SER A 19 -4.91 -0.23 8.41
N LYS A 20 -4.24 -1.12 9.14
CA LYS A 20 -2.79 -1.14 9.30
C LYS A 20 -2.09 -1.01 7.95
N PHE A 21 -1.08 -0.17 7.89
CA PHE A 21 -0.26 -0.03 6.68
C PHE A 21 0.70 -1.22 6.59
N ASN A 22 0.40 -2.17 5.71
CA ASN A 22 1.25 -3.33 5.46
C ASN A 22 2.20 -3.13 4.26
N GLY A 23 2.33 -1.90 3.76
CA GLY A 23 3.13 -1.54 2.58
C GLY A 23 2.31 -0.95 1.44
N THR A 24 3.01 -0.54 0.38
CA THR A 24 2.37 0.00 -0.83
C THR A 24 1.75 -1.13 -1.63
N VAL A 25 0.43 -1.05 -1.83
CA VAL A 25 -0.33 -1.96 -2.67
C VAL A 25 -1.08 -1.16 -3.72
N ILE A 26 -1.07 -1.63 -4.96
CA ILE A 26 -1.87 -1.06 -6.04
C ILE A 26 -3.16 -1.86 -6.10
N LYS A 27 -4.27 -1.21 -5.78
CA LYS A 27 -5.60 -1.78 -5.95
C LYS A 27 -6.21 -1.25 -7.24
N SER A 28 -6.66 -2.15 -8.09
CA SER A 28 -7.36 -1.82 -9.33
C SER A 28 -8.60 -2.69 -9.46
N VAL A 29 -9.66 -2.15 -10.07
CA VAL A 29 -10.86 -2.92 -10.39
C VAL A 29 -10.89 -3.11 -11.90
N LEU A 30 -10.67 -4.34 -12.36
CA LEU A 30 -10.71 -4.68 -13.78
C LEU A 30 -11.92 -5.58 -14.03
N ALA A 31 -12.86 -5.12 -14.84
CA ALA A 31 -14.09 -5.86 -15.18
C ALA A 31 -14.88 -6.38 -13.96
N GLY A 32 -14.89 -5.62 -12.86
CA GLY A 32 -15.57 -6.00 -11.61
C GLY A 32 -14.75 -6.91 -10.67
N LEU A 33 -13.53 -7.30 -11.06
CA LEU A 33 -12.60 -8.04 -10.22
C LEU A 33 -11.66 -7.09 -9.46
N GLU A 34 -11.59 -7.19 -8.14
CA GLU A 34 -10.61 -6.45 -7.33
C GLU A 34 -9.24 -7.12 -7.45
N ILE A 35 -8.33 -6.49 -8.20
CA ILE A 35 -6.94 -6.93 -8.35
C ILE A 35 -6.09 -6.14 -7.36
N THR A 36 -5.41 -6.85 -6.47
CA THR A 36 -4.43 -6.27 -5.56
C THR A 36 -3.02 -6.68 -5.98
N ILE A 37 -2.24 -5.72 -6.46
CA ILE A 37 -0.83 -5.90 -6.83
C ILE A 37 0.03 -5.44 -5.65
N SER A 38 0.78 -6.38 -5.08
CA SER A 38 1.73 -6.12 -3.99
C SER A 38 3.16 -6.03 -4.52
N ARG A 39 4.10 -5.61 -3.68
CA ARG A 39 5.54 -5.63 -4.01
C ARG A 39 6.00 -7.02 -4.45
N ALA A 40 5.57 -8.07 -3.76
CA ALA A 40 5.92 -9.45 -4.11
C ALA A 40 5.46 -9.84 -5.52
N HIS A 41 4.30 -9.36 -5.97
CA HIS A 41 3.82 -9.60 -7.33
C HIS A 41 4.74 -8.93 -8.37
N ILE A 42 5.19 -7.71 -8.10
CA ILE A 42 6.12 -6.97 -8.98
C ILE A 42 7.51 -7.63 -8.96
N ALA A 43 8.02 -8.01 -7.80
CA ALA A 43 9.31 -8.67 -7.65
C ALA A 43 9.33 -10.01 -8.43
N LYS A 44 8.25 -10.79 -8.33
CA LYS A 44 8.07 -12.02 -9.11
C LYS A 44 8.03 -11.77 -10.61
N LEU A 45 7.36 -10.71 -11.08
CA LEU A 45 7.32 -10.35 -12.50
C LEU A 45 8.69 -9.91 -13.03
N LEU A 46 9.49 -9.23 -12.21
CA LEU A 46 10.81 -8.74 -12.56
C LEU A 46 11.93 -9.77 -12.34
N GLY A 47 11.61 -10.95 -11.79
CA GLY A 47 12.60 -12.00 -11.51
C GLY A 47 13.63 -11.61 -10.43
N VAL A 48 13.29 -10.65 -9.56
CA VAL A 48 14.17 -10.19 -8.46
C VAL A 48 13.67 -10.71 -7.13
N GLU A 49 14.60 -11.07 -6.26
CA GLU A 49 14.31 -11.48 -4.88
C GLU A 49 13.83 -10.26 -4.06
N ASP A 50 12.69 -10.40 -3.37
CA ASP A 50 12.12 -9.34 -2.53
C ASP A 50 12.87 -9.24 -1.20
N TYR A 51 14.05 -8.61 -1.24
CA TYR A 51 14.86 -8.34 -0.04
C TYR A 51 14.36 -7.13 0.78
N GLY A 52 13.17 -6.60 0.50
CA GLY A 52 12.61 -5.45 1.22
C GLY A 52 13.32 -4.10 0.98
N LYS A 53 14.49 -4.08 0.32
CA LYS A 53 15.22 -2.86 -0.02
C LYS A 53 14.46 -2.02 -1.04
N ARG A 54 14.36 -0.71 -0.78
CA ARG A 54 13.86 0.28 -1.75
C ARG A 54 14.81 0.29 -2.94
N ILE A 55 14.26 0.09 -4.14
CA ILE A 55 15.02 -0.01 -5.39
C ILE A 55 15.35 1.39 -5.96
N SER A 56 14.74 2.44 -5.41
CA SER A 56 14.93 3.84 -5.82
C SER A 56 14.48 4.76 -4.69
N ASP A 57 15.13 5.92 -4.55
CA ASP A 57 14.78 6.98 -3.59
C ASP A 57 13.44 7.65 -3.93
#